data_AF-A0A9E1V183-F1
#
_entry.id   AF-A0A9E1V183-F1
#
_cell.length_a   1.000
_cell.length_b   1.000
_cell.length_c   1.000
_cell.angle_alpha   90.00
_cell.angle_beta   90.00
_cell.angle_gamma   90.00
#
_symmetry.space_group_name_H-M   'P 1'
#
loop_
_entity.id
_entity.type
_entity.pdbx_description
1 polymer ?
#
loop_
_entity_poly.entity_id
_entity_poly.type
_entity_poly.pdbx_seq_one_letter_code
_entity_poly.pdbx_strand_id
1 'polypeptide(L)'
;CYRILEAEAQGGGVCLRLNDDPLVGEGDARSFKPGTIQSRTHFPLAGNRYYHGAYLTAPKQKRELRVASVSSGGSVFLAERAMPAAELRAFFGPGGRFRIYDYGVGDTVQLTQVAHLRAD
;
A
#
# COMPACT_ATOMS: atom_id res chain seq x y z
N CYS A 1 -11.90 -1.59 5.51
CA CYS A 1 -12.97 -1.30 6.48
C CYS A 1 -12.30 -0.72 7.72
N TYR A 2 -12.58 0.54 8.07
CA TYR A 2 -11.96 1.19 9.22
C TYR A 2 -12.35 0.43 10.49
N ARG A 3 -11.34 0.02 11.26
CA ARG A 3 -11.57 -0.63 12.56
C ARG A 3 -11.56 0.45 13.64
N ILE A 4 -12.59 0.49 14.47
CA ILE A 4 -12.56 1.28 15.70
C ILE A 4 -11.58 0.59 16.66
N LEU A 5 -10.55 1.31 17.06
CA LEU A 5 -9.54 0.87 18.02
C LEU A 5 -9.95 1.23 19.45
N GLU A 6 -10.62 2.37 19.63
CA GLU A 6 -11.03 2.90 20.92
C GLU A 6 -12.22 3.85 20.75
N ALA A 7 -13.05 3.92 21.80
CA ALA A 7 -14.15 4.86 21.90
C ALA A 7 -14.14 5.48 23.30
N GLU A 8 -14.11 6.81 23.36
CA GLU A 8 -14.12 7.60 24.59
C GLU A 8 -15.35 8.52 24.60
N ALA A 9 -16.07 8.58 25.72
CA ALA A 9 -17.11 9.59 25.89
C ALA A 9 -16.45 10.97 26.05
N GLN A 10 -16.80 11.92 25.18
CA GLN A 10 -16.21 13.27 25.20
C GLN A 10 -17.33 14.30 25.01
N GLY A 11 -17.58 15.10 26.05
CA GLY A 11 -18.43 16.31 26.03
C GLY A 11 -19.67 16.27 25.11
N GLY A 12 -20.66 15.43 25.40
CA GLY A 12 -21.90 15.35 24.61
C GLY A 12 -21.82 14.49 23.35
N GLY A 13 -20.71 13.77 23.14
CA GLY A 13 -20.52 12.83 22.04
C GLY A 13 -19.52 11.72 22.36
N VAL A 14 -18.99 11.11 21.29
CA VAL A 14 -17.98 10.05 21.36
C VAL A 14 -16.79 10.41 20.48
N CYS A 15 -15.58 10.25 21.00
CA CYS A 15 -14.34 10.30 20.23
C CYS A 15 -13.95 8.88 19.83
N LEU A 16 -13.73 8.66 18.54
CA LEU A 16 -13.32 7.35 18.01
C LEU A 16 -11.88 7.42 17.53
N ARG A 17 -11.07 6.46 17.98
CA ARG A 17 -9.76 6.20 17.38
C ARG A 17 -9.91 5.13 16.32
N LEU A 18 -9.60 5.46 15.07
CA LEU A 18 -9.72 4.53 13.95
C LEU A 18 -8.36 3.97 13.55
N ASN A 19 -8.36 2.76 13.01
CA ASN A 19 -7.25 2.24 12.24
C ASN A 19 -7.41 2.69 10.78
N ASP A 20 -6.62 3.67 10.37
CA ASP A 20 -6.58 4.28 9.05
C ASP A 20 -5.28 3.98 8.28
N ASP A 21 -4.63 2.85 8.57
CA ASP A 21 -3.43 2.41 7.86
C ASP A 21 -3.68 2.35 6.33
N PRO A 22 -2.97 3.15 5.51
CA PRO A 22 -3.14 3.17 4.06
C PRO A 22 -2.56 1.95 3.34
N LEU A 23 -2.10 0.95 4.09
CA LEU A 23 -1.57 -0.29 3.54
C LEU A 23 -2.64 -1.04 2.75
N VAL A 24 -2.47 -1.07 1.43
CA VAL A 24 -3.37 -1.74 0.48
C VAL A 24 -2.81 -3.04 -0.08
N GLY A 25 -1.55 -3.38 0.21
CA GLY A 25 -0.97 -4.66 -0.16
C GLY A 25 0.38 -4.94 0.48
N GLU A 26 0.69 -6.22 0.68
CA GLU A 26 1.99 -6.70 1.14
C GLU A 26 2.44 -7.89 0.31
N GLY A 27 3.75 -8.07 0.16
CA GLY A 27 4.26 -9.20 -0.59
C GLY A 27 5.75 -9.44 -0.48
N ASP A 28 6.18 -10.52 -1.12
CA ASP A 28 7.58 -10.90 -1.24
C ASP A 28 8.07 -10.70 -2.68
N ALA A 29 9.13 -9.95 -2.87
CA ALA A 29 9.91 -9.80 -4.08
C ALA A 29 10.85 -11.01 -4.24
N ARG A 30 10.51 -11.93 -5.15
CA ARG A 30 11.27 -13.16 -5.39
C ARG A 30 12.35 -13.00 -6.45
N SER A 31 12.06 -12.21 -7.47
CA SER A 31 12.98 -11.93 -8.56
C SER A 31 12.67 -10.59 -9.20
N PHE A 32 13.65 -10.06 -9.93
CA PHE A 32 13.61 -8.73 -10.49
C PHE A 32 13.91 -8.78 -11.98
N LYS A 33 13.15 -8.00 -12.76
CA LYS A 33 13.46 -7.59 -14.13
C LYS A 33 13.47 -6.05 -14.15
N PRO A 34 14.00 -5.40 -15.19
CA PRO A 34 13.92 -3.94 -15.29
C PRO A 34 12.49 -3.43 -15.04
N GLY A 35 12.34 -2.51 -14.09
CA GLY A 35 11.06 -1.93 -13.67
C GLY A 35 10.00 -2.91 -13.15
N THR A 36 10.35 -4.17 -12.85
CA THR A 36 9.38 -5.22 -12.52
C THR A 36 9.85 -6.08 -11.34
N ILE A 37 8.95 -6.26 -10.38
CA ILE A 37 9.11 -7.17 -9.25
C ILE A 37 8.24 -8.39 -9.50
N GLN A 38 8.83 -9.58 -9.47
CA GLN A 38 8.07 -10.84 -9.54
C GLN A 38 7.76 -11.30 -8.12
N SER A 39 6.46 -11.39 -7.80
CA SER A 39 5.94 -11.93 -6.56
C SER A 39 4.98 -13.09 -6.83
N ARG A 40 4.63 -13.83 -5.77
CA ARG A 40 3.47 -14.74 -5.74
C ARG A 40 2.27 -14.13 -5.00
N THR A 41 2.36 -12.86 -4.58
CA THR A 41 1.26 -12.15 -3.94
C THR A 41 0.05 -12.14 -4.86
N HIS A 42 -1.08 -12.60 -4.33
CA HIS A 42 -2.36 -12.50 -5.02
C HIS A 42 -2.90 -11.08 -4.88
N PHE A 43 -3.10 -10.40 -6.01
CA PHE A 43 -3.70 -9.06 -6.07
C PHE A 43 -5.13 -9.17 -6.61
N PRO A 44 -6.15 -9.33 -5.75
CA PRO A 44 -7.53 -9.59 -6.18
C PRO A 44 -8.13 -8.47 -7.03
N LEU A 45 -7.61 -7.25 -6.86
CA LEU A 45 -8.08 -6.06 -7.59
C LEU A 45 -7.16 -5.69 -8.77
N ALA A 46 -6.24 -6.59 -9.16
CA ALA A 46 -5.45 -6.43 -10.38
C ALA A 46 -6.36 -6.18 -11.60
N GLY A 47 -5.94 -5.27 -12.48
CA GLY A 47 -6.75 -4.86 -13.65
C GLY A 47 -7.75 -3.73 -13.39
N ASN A 48 -8.12 -3.45 -12.12
CA ASN A 48 -9.08 -2.40 -11.77
C ASN A 48 -8.43 -1.05 -11.43
N ARG A 49 -7.15 -0.86 -11.77
CA ARG A 49 -6.32 0.30 -11.38
C ARG A 49 -6.27 0.59 -9.88
N TYR A 50 -6.75 -0.31 -9.02
CA TYR A 50 -6.75 -0.12 -7.56
C TYR A 50 -5.35 0.18 -6.98
N TYR A 51 -4.31 -0.41 -7.54
CA TYR A 51 -2.91 -0.18 -7.11
C TYR A 51 -2.17 0.87 -7.97
N HIS A 52 -2.85 1.47 -8.94
CA HIS A 52 -2.21 2.38 -9.89
C HIS A 52 -1.84 3.68 -9.22
N GLY A 53 -0.56 4.05 -9.28
CA GLY A 53 -0.03 5.20 -8.56
C GLY A 53 0.08 4.97 -7.06
N ALA A 54 -0.08 3.74 -6.55
CA ALA A 54 0.23 3.48 -5.15
C ALA A 54 1.74 3.59 -4.90
N TYR A 55 2.12 3.84 -3.65
CA TYR A 55 3.50 3.86 -3.21
C TYR A 55 3.94 2.47 -2.81
N LEU A 56 5.10 2.05 -3.29
CA LEU A 56 5.74 0.82 -2.93
C LEU A 56 6.97 1.13 -2.07
N THR A 57 7.09 0.43 -0.94
CA THR A 57 8.21 0.56 -0.03
C THR A 57 8.83 -0.80 0.29
N ALA A 58 10.09 -0.77 0.71
CA ALA A 58 10.82 -1.93 1.20
C ALA A 58 11.31 -1.68 2.63
N PRO A 59 11.46 -2.72 3.47
CA PRO A 59 12.06 -2.56 4.79
C PRO A 59 13.42 -1.87 4.71
N LYS A 60 13.68 -0.93 5.63
CA LYS A 60 14.93 -0.16 5.76
C LYS A 60 15.20 0.88 4.67
N GLN A 61 14.32 1.01 3.68
CA GLN A 61 14.44 2.07 2.67
C GLN A 61 13.63 3.31 3.08
N LYS A 62 14.22 4.50 2.85
CA LYS A 62 13.54 5.78 3.03
C LYS A 62 12.89 6.30 1.74
N ARG A 63 13.23 5.70 0.59
CA ARG A 63 12.68 6.04 -0.72
C ARG A 63 11.44 5.19 -0.98
N GLU A 64 10.44 5.81 -1.59
CA GLU A 64 9.24 5.17 -2.09
C GLU A 64 9.33 5.06 -3.63
N LEU A 65 8.84 3.95 -4.18
CA LEU A 65 8.70 3.74 -5.62
C LEU A 65 7.22 3.84 -5.99
N ARG A 66 6.91 4.17 -7.24
CA ARG A 66 5.51 4.26 -7.70
C ARG A 66 5.10 3.01 -8.46
N VAL A 67 3.93 2.46 -8.15
CA VAL A 67 3.33 1.32 -8.85
C VAL A 67 2.63 1.82 -10.11
N ALA A 68 3.00 1.31 -11.27
CA ALA A 68 2.27 1.53 -12.52
C ALA A 68 1.05 0.60 -12.61
N SER A 69 1.23 -0.67 -12.28
CA SER A 69 0.17 -1.69 -12.28
C SER A 69 0.63 -2.94 -11.54
N VAL A 70 -0.30 -3.84 -11.26
CA VAL A 70 -0.02 -5.21 -10.81
C VAL A 70 -0.75 -6.20 -11.72
N SER A 71 -0.24 -7.43 -11.82
CA SER A 71 -0.91 -8.54 -12.51
C SER A 71 -1.59 -9.48 -11.52
N SER A 72 -2.63 -10.19 -11.96
CA SER A 72 -3.22 -11.31 -11.21
C SER A 72 -2.21 -12.43 -10.91
N GLY A 73 -1.20 -12.60 -11.75
CA GLY A 73 -0.08 -13.54 -11.54
C GLY A 73 0.99 -13.07 -10.55
N GLY A 74 0.79 -11.95 -9.83
CA GLY A 74 1.67 -11.49 -8.76
C GLY A 74 2.86 -10.64 -9.17
N SER A 75 3.00 -10.24 -10.44
CA SER A 75 3.99 -9.23 -10.83
C SER A 75 3.54 -7.81 -10.44
N VAL A 76 4.47 -7.01 -9.94
CA VAL A 76 4.33 -5.57 -9.71
C VAL A 76 5.18 -4.82 -10.74
N PHE A 77 4.55 -3.92 -11.48
CA PHE A 77 5.20 -3.08 -12.48
C PHE A 77 5.36 -1.67 -11.93
N LEU A 78 6.56 -1.13 -12.00
CA LEU A 78 6.88 0.19 -11.50
C LEU A 78 6.63 1.27 -12.56
N ALA A 79 6.30 2.48 -12.12
CA ALA A 79 6.23 3.65 -12.97
C ALA A 79 7.60 3.97 -13.57
N GLU A 80 8.67 3.79 -12.78
CA GLU A 80 10.06 3.89 -13.22
C GLU A 80 10.50 2.61 -13.97
N ARG A 81 10.00 2.44 -15.19
CA ARG A 81 10.19 1.21 -15.99
C ARG A 81 11.65 0.91 -16.34
N ALA A 82 12.50 1.94 -16.35
CA ALA A 82 13.91 1.82 -16.70
C ALA A 82 14.79 1.37 -15.51
N MET A 83 14.26 1.31 -14.28
CA MET A 83 15.07 0.94 -13.11
C MET A 83 15.69 -0.45 -13.30
N PRO A 84 17.03 -0.59 -13.25
CA PRO A 84 17.69 -1.87 -13.47
C PRO A 84 17.33 -2.92 -12.43
N ALA A 85 17.30 -4.20 -12.83
CA ALA A 85 17.03 -5.30 -11.92
C ALA A 85 18.02 -5.39 -10.75
N ALA A 86 19.28 -4.98 -10.95
CA ALA A 86 20.30 -4.93 -9.92
C ALA A 86 20.00 -3.84 -8.86
N GLU A 87 19.54 -2.67 -9.30
CA GLU A 87 19.11 -1.59 -8.40
C GLU A 87 17.89 -2.01 -7.59
N LEU A 88 16.90 -2.65 -8.23
CA LEU A 88 15.75 -3.22 -7.53
C LEU A 88 16.19 -4.25 -6.48
N ARG A 89 17.08 -5.17 -6.85
CA ARG A 89 17.61 -6.15 -5.90
C ARG A 89 18.29 -5.50 -4.71
N ALA A 90 19.07 -4.44 -4.92
CA ALA A 90 19.70 -3.67 -3.86
C ALA A 90 18.67 -2.94 -2.99
N PHE A 91 17.63 -2.36 -3.60
CA PHE A 91 16.55 -1.67 -2.91
C PHE A 91 15.82 -2.58 -1.92
N PHE A 92 15.44 -3.80 -2.33
CA PHE A 92 14.71 -4.73 -1.46
C PHE A 92 15.60 -5.52 -0.50
N GLY A 93 16.87 -5.71 -0.85
CA GLY A 93 17.82 -6.47 -0.04
C GLY A 93 17.44 -7.95 0.14
N PRO A 94 18.16 -8.67 1.01
CA PRO A 94 17.88 -10.08 1.32
C PRO A 94 16.54 -10.23 2.05
N GLY A 95 15.71 -11.19 1.63
CA GLY A 95 14.38 -11.45 2.21
C GLY A 95 13.24 -10.64 1.57
N GLY A 96 13.58 -9.61 0.78
CA GLY A 96 12.74 -8.94 -0.21
C GLY A 96 11.26 -8.76 0.11
N ARG A 97 10.90 -8.19 1.26
CA ARG A 97 9.50 -7.82 1.52
C ARG A 97 9.17 -6.46 0.93
N PHE A 98 7.92 -6.25 0.54
CA PHE A 98 7.42 -4.95 0.12
C PHE A 98 6.04 -4.68 0.69
N ARG A 99 5.73 -3.39 0.80
CA ARG A 99 4.40 -2.87 1.14
C ARG A 99 3.94 -1.91 0.07
N ILE A 100 2.63 -1.87 -0.16
CA ILE A 100 1.97 -0.97 -1.09
C ILE A 100 1.00 -0.12 -0.29
N TYR A 101 1.16 1.20 -0.35
CA TYR A 101 0.35 2.19 0.34
C TYR A 101 -0.42 3.03 -0.68
N ASP A 102 -1.69 3.32 -0.39
CA ASP A 102 -2.56 4.11 -1.29
C ASP A 102 -2.01 5.53 -1.50
N TYR A 103 -1.59 6.17 -0.40
CA TYR A 103 -0.93 7.46 -0.37
C TYR A 103 0.39 7.39 0.38
N GLY A 104 1.27 8.37 0.14
CA GLY A 104 2.65 8.41 0.62
C GLY A 104 3.04 9.77 1.19
N VAL A 105 4.32 9.94 1.47
CA VAL A 105 4.82 11.15 2.13
C VAL A 105 4.67 12.37 1.20
N GLY A 106 3.99 13.41 1.69
CA GLY A 106 3.76 14.65 0.95
C GLY A 106 2.44 14.71 0.19
N ASP A 107 1.68 13.61 0.14
CA ASP A 107 0.32 13.65 -0.40
C ASP A 107 -0.62 14.42 0.52
N THR A 108 -1.57 15.15 -0.09
CA THR A 108 -2.72 15.70 0.62
C THR A 108 -3.88 14.72 0.48
N VAL A 109 -4.37 14.21 1.61
CA VAL A 109 -5.45 13.22 1.65
C VAL A 109 -6.67 13.84 2.31
N GLN A 110 -7.82 13.70 1.66
CA GLN A 110 -9.12 14.03 2.26
C GLN A 110 -9.85 12.73 2.59
N LEU A 111 -9.99 12.46 3.89
CA LEU A 111 -10.74 11.31 4.40
C LEU A 111 -12.13 11.79 4.83
N THR A 112 -13.17 11.29 4.16
CA THR A 112 -14.56 11.52 4.58
C THR A 112 -15.07 10.32 5.33
N GLN A 113 -15.46 10.53 6.58
CA GLN A 113 -16.03 9.51 7.45
C GLN A 113 -17.50 9.83 7.71
N VAL A 114 -18.35 8.81 7.62
CA VAL A 114 -19.78 8.91 7.90
C VAL A 114 -20.11 7.86 8.95
N ALA A 115 -20.68 8.29 10.07
CA ALA A 115 -21.20 7.42 11.10
C ALA A 115 -22.72 7.55 11.17
N HIS A 116 -23.42 6.42 11.26
CA HIS A 116 -24.86 6.38 11.47
C HIS A 116 -25.14 5.75 12.83
N LEU A 117 -25.83 6.47 13.70
CA LEU A 117 -26.41 5.89 14.89
C LEU A 117 -27.70 5.19 14.49
N ARG A 118 -27.85 3.91 14.80
CA ARG A 118 -29.15 3.24 14.76
C ARG A 118 -29.64 3.17 16.18
N ALA A 119 -30.84 3.70 16.41
CA ALA A 119 -31.59 3.39 17.62
C ALA A 119 -32.18 1.99 17.45
N ASP A 120 -32.06 1.17 18.49
CA ASP A 120 -32.64 -0.16 18.58
C ASP A 120 -34.18 -0.09 18.58
#